data_AF-A0A0R1UKB9-F1
#
_entry.id   AF-A0A0R1UKB9-F1
#
_cell.length_a   1.000
_cell.length_b   1.000
_cell.length_c   1.000
_cell.angle_alpha   90.00
_cell.angle_beta   90.00
_cell.angle_gamma   90.00
#
_symmetry.space_group_name_H-M   'P 1'
#
loop_
_entity.id
_entity.type
_entity.pdbx_description
1 polymer ?
#
loop_
_entity_poly.entity_id
_entity_poly.type
_entity_poly.pdbx_seq_one_letter_code
_entity_poly.pdbx_strand_id
1 'polypeptide(L)'
;MNLDEIENWQGLYRELAQVVGPEVTKTLCAYYGGSQVNFPKRLWDPQREALTIQREWVAGTSVSQLARQHNYSSRTIRRILAKFSA
;
A
#
# COMPACT_ATOMS: atom_id res chain seq x y z
N MET A 1 -6.82 -10.83 -35.61
CA MET A 1 -6.89 -9.70 -34.66
C MET A 1 -6.80 -10.32 -33.28
N ASN A 2 -5.77 -9.97 -32.49
CA ASN A 2 -5.55 -10.61 -31.19
C ASN A 2 -6.40 -9.89 -30.15
N LEU A 3 -7.49 -10.53 -29.71
CA LEU A 3 -8.49 -9.90 -28.82
C LEU A 3 -7.94 -9.58 -27.42
N ASP A 4 -6.78 -10.14 -27.07
CA ASP A 4 -6.15 -9.99 -25.75
C ASP A 4 -5.13 -8.84 -25.66
N GLU A 5 -5.12 -7.95 -26.66
CA GLU A 5 -4.34 -6.71 -26.58
C GLU A 5 -4.90 -5.80 -25.47
N ILE A 6 -4.01 -5.30 -24.61
CA ILE A 6 -4.35 -4.44 -23.46
C ILE A 6 -5.20 -3.25 -23.89
N GLU A 7 -4.98 -2.71 -25.10
CA GLU A 7 -5.73 -1.58 -25.65
C GLU A 7 -7.25 -1.83 -25.69
N ASN A 8 -7.66 -3.10 -25.82
CA ASN A 8 -9.05 -3.53 -25.86
C ASN A 8 -9.67 -3.74 -24.47
N TRP A 9 -8.91 -3.60 -23.38
CA TRP A 9 -9.43 -3.77 -22.01
C TRP A 9 -10.13 -2.50 -21.52
N GLN A 10 -10.97 -2.63 -20.48
CA GLN A 10 -11.58 -1.47 -19.82
C GLN A 10 -10.50 -0.55 -19.23
N GLY A 11 -10.78 0.76 -19.18
CA GLY A 11 -9.82 1.80 -18.77
C GLY A 11 -9.05 1.48 -17.50
N LEU A 12 -9.74 1.10 -16.42
CA LEU A 12 -9.10 0.74 -15.15
C LEU A 12 -8.13 -0.43 -15.27
N TYR A 13 -8.49 -1.48 -16.01
CA TYR A 13 -7.62 -2.64 -16.20
C TYR A 13 -6.42 -2.31 -17.11
N ARG A 14 -6.54 -1.36 -18.03
CA ARG A 14 -5.38 -0.85 -18.80
C ARG A 14 -4.37 -0.15 -17.89
N GLU A 15 -4.85 0.72 -17.01
CA GLU A 15 -4.01 1.40 -16.02
C GLU A 15 -3.35 0.37 -15.07
N LEU A 16 -4.12 -0.59 -14.55
CA LEU A 16 -3.57 -1.67 -13.72
C LEU A 16 -2.53 -2.50 -14.47
N ALA A 17 -2.76 -2.85 -15.74
CA ALA A 17 -1.78 -3.58 -16.54
C ALA A 17 -0.46 -2.82 -16.73
N GLN A 18 -0.49 -1.49 -16.77
CA GLN A 18 0.73 -0.67 -16.80
C GLN A 18 1.48 -0.67 -15.47
N VAL A 19 0.76 -0.77 -14.34
CA VAL A 19 1.35 -0.72 -12.99
C VAL A 19 1.85 -2.09 -12.52
N VAL A 20 1.05 -3.15 -12.71
CA VAL A 20 1.32 -4.49 -12.15
C VAL A 20 1.50 -5.58 -13.21
N GLY A 21 1.29 -5.27 -14.49
CA GLY A 21 1.44 -6.20 -15.60
C GLY A 21 0.14 -6.91 -16.02
N PRO A 22 0.05 -7.40 -17.27
CA PRO A 22 -1.20 -7.94 -17.84
C PRO A 22 -1.73 -9.17 -17.09
N GLU A 23 -0.85 -10.12 -16.74
CA GLU A 23 -1.26 -11.39 -16.11
C GLU A 23 -1.79 -11.19 -14.69
N VAL A 24 -1.21 -10.27 -13.92
CA VAL A 24 -1.70 -9.90 -12.59
C VAL A 24 -3.06 -9.21 -12.70
N THR A 25 -3.23 -8.34 -13.69
CA THR A 25 -4.50 -7.66 -13.95
C THR A 25 -5.62 -8.63 -14.34
N LYS A 26 -5.34 -9.63 -15.18
CA LYS A 26 -6.31 -10.70 -15.50
C LYS A 26 -6.74 -11.44 -14.24
N THR A 27 -5.80 -11.74 -13.35
CA THR A 27 -6.08 -12.36 -12.06
C THR A 27 -7.00 -11.47 -11.21
N LEU A 28 -6.70 -10.18 -11.08
CA LEU A 28 -7.54 -9.23 -10.35
C LEU A 28 -8.96 -9.16 -10.93
N CYS A 29 -9.09 -9.12 -12.26
CA CYS A 29 -10.39 -9.11 -12.94
C CYS A 29 -11.19 -10.39 -12.65
N ALA A 30 -10.54 -11.56 -12.68
CA ALA A 30 -11.20 -12.83 -12.39
C ALA A 30 -11.71 -12.93 -10.94
N TYR A 31 -10.96 -12.40 -9.96
CA TYR A 31 -11.32 -12.49 -8.54
C TYR A 31 -12.27 -11.38 -8.08
N TYR A 32 -12.11 -10.16 -8.58
CA TYR A 32 -12.84 -8.98 -8.08
C TYR A 32 -13.82 -8.38 -9.10
N GLY A 33 -13.90 -8.92 -10.31
CA GLY A 33 -14.80 -8.45 -11.35
C GLY A 33 -16.25 -8.37 -10.87
N GLY A 34 -16.89 -7.21 -11.06
CA GLY A 34 -18.25 -6.94 -10.57
C GLY A 34 -18.33 -6.51 -9.10
N SER A 35 -17.22 -6.44 -8.37
CA SER A 35 -17.16 -5.94 -6.99
C SER A 35 -16.58 -4.51 -6.93
N GLN A 36 -17.03 -3.72 -5.94
CA GLN A 36 -16.39 -2.44 -5.62
C GLN A 36 -15.34 -2.67 -4.52
N VAL A 37 -14.06 -2.57 -4.88
CA VAL A 37 -12.93 -2.69 -3.95
C VAL A 37 -12.38 -1.31 -3.65
N ASN A 38 -12.30 -0.95 -2.36
CA ASN A 38 -11.62 0.26 -1.93
C ASN A 38 -10.20 -0.08 -1.47
N PHE A 39 -9.19 0.51 -2.11
CA PHE A 39 -7.81 0.29 -1.72
C PHE A 39 -7.48 1.11 -0.48
N PRO A 40 -7.16 0.45 0.66
CA PRO A 40 -6.73 1.18 1.83
C PRO A 40 -5.42 1.92 1.52
N LYS A 41 -5.28 3.12 2.08
CA LYS A 41 -4.06 3.94 1.94
C LYS A 41 -2.82 3.23 2.52
N ARG A 42 -3.01 2.24 3.40
CA ARG A 42 -1.94 1.54 4.12
C ARG A 42 -2.04 0.06 3.83
N LEU A 43 -0.88 -0.56 3.61
CA LEU A 43 -0.75 -1.99 3.41
C LEU A 43 -0.88 -2.76 4.72
N TRP A 44 -0.18 -2.29 5.77
CA TRP A 44 -0.17 -2.96 7.06
C TRP A 44 -1.34 -2.52 7.93
N ASP A 45 -1.83 -3.44 8.75
CA ASP A 45 -2.73 -3.10 9.85
C ASP A 45 -2.02 -2.17 10.85
N PRO A 46 -2.78 -1.43 11.69
CA PRO A 46 -2.19 -0.47 12.61
C PRO A 46 -1.19 -1.06 13.62
N GLN A 47 -1.30 -2.35 13.98
CA GLN A 47 -0.40 -2.99 14.93
C GLN A 47 0.93 -3.33 14.26
N ARG A 48 0.87 -3.94 13.07
CA ARG A 48 2.05 -4.24 12.25
C ARG A 48 2.78 -2.96 11.84
N GLU A 49 2.06 -1.93 11.44
CA GLU A 49 2.63 -0.61 11.13
C GLU A 49 3.40 -0.03 12.34
N ALA A 50 2.79 -0.08 13.53
CA ALA A 50 3.41 0.42 14.75
C ALA A 50 4.69 -0.34 15.13
N LEU A 51 4.68 -1.67 14.98
CA LEU A 51 5.85 -2.51 15.22
C LEU A 51 6.98 -2.21 14.23
N THR A 52 6.67 -2.02 12.94
CA THR A 52 7.70 -1.65 11.95
C THR A 52 8.32 -0.28 12.28
N ILE A 53 7.49 0.73 12.59
CA ILE A 53 7.95 2.06 13.00
C ILE A 53 8.87 1.98 14.23
N GLN A 54 8.51 1.16 15.22
CA GLN A 54 9.33 0.98 16.42
C GLN A 54 10.67 0.32 16.10
N ARG A 55 10.69 -0.71 15.26
CA ARG A 55 11.93 -1.39 14.84
C ARG A 55 12.88 -0.46 14.10
N GLU A 56 12.36 0.32 13.16
CA GLU A 56 13.16 1.30 12.42
C GLU A 56 13.68 2.42 13.33
N TRP A 57 12.88 2.87 14.30
CA TRP A 57 13.32 3.85 15.28
C TRP A 57 14.46 3.33 16.16
N VAL A 58 14.35 2.09 16.65
CA VAL A 58 15.42 1.42 17.43
C VAL A 58 16.69 1.23 16.59
N ALA A 59 16.54 1.03 15.27
CA ALA A 59 17.66 0.97 14.33
C ALA A 59 18.30 2.34 14.02
N GLY A 60 17.80 3.43 14.61
CA GLY A 60 18.37 4.77 14.51
C GLY A 60 17.65 5.71 13.54
N THR A 61 16.54 5.29 12.91
CA THR A 61 15.78 6.16 12.01
C THR A 61 15.11 7.29 12.80
N SER A 62 15.30 8.54 12.34
CA SER A 62 14.74 9.71 13.00
C SER A 62 13.23 9.83 12.83
N VAL A 63 12.55 10.51 13.75
CA VAL A 63 11.10 10.76 13.71
C VAL A 63 10.66 11.43 12.41
N SER A 64 11.48 12.33 11.84
CA SER A 64 11.16 13.02 10.58
C SER A 64 11.27 12.10 9.37
N GLN A 65 12.22 11.17 9.35
CA GLN A 65 12.34 10.14 8.31
C GLN A 65 11.16 9.16 8.39
N LEU A 66 10.85 8.65 9.58
CA LEU A 66 9.70 7.77 9.81
C LEU A 66 8.38 8.43 9.38
N ALA A 67 8.20 9.72 9.69
CA ALA A 67 7.02 10.48 9.27
C ALA A 67 6.87 10.51 7.74
N ARG A 68 7.97 10.71 7.00
CA ARG A 68 7.96 10.70 5.53
C ARG A 68 7.71 9.31 4.97
N GLN A 69 8.43 8.29 5.46
CA GLN A 69 8.34 6.91 4.97
C GLN A 69 6.94 6.31 5.19
N HIS A 70 6.37 6.50 6.37
CA HIS A 70 5.06 5.96 6.75
C HIS A 70 3.90 6.91 6.46
N ASN A 71 4.16 8.04 5.79
CA ASN A 71 3.17 9.06 5.46
C ASN A 71 2.30 9.46 6.68
N TYR A 72 2.98 9.81 7.77
CA TYR A 72 2.41 10.28 9.03
C TYR A 72 2.96 11.65 9.38
N SER A 73 2.24 12.39 10.25
CA SER A 73 2.84 13.54 10.91
C SER A 73 3.82 13.08 11.98
N SER A 74 4.85 13.89 12.26
CA SER A 74 5.78 13.61 13.36
C SER A 74 5.09 13.50 14.72
N ARG A 75 3.94 14.18 14.91
CA ARG A 75 3.08 14.02 16.10
C ARG A 75 2.54 12.60 16.21
N THR A 76 2.05 12.03 15.11
CA THR A 76 1.52 10.65 15.09
C THR A 76 2.62 9.64 15.34
N ILE A 77 3.80 9.79 14.72
CA ILE A 77 4.95 8.91 14.97
C ILE A 77 5.30 8.90 16.47
N ARG A 78 5.45 10.06 17.10
CA ARG A 78 5.74 10.13 18.55
C ARG A 78 4.67 9.44 19.40
N ARG A 79 3.40 9.63 19.06
CA ARG A 79 2.27 8.96 19.76
C ARG A 79 2.32 7.44 19.60
N ILE A 80 2.75 6.94 18.44
CA ILE A 80 2.92 5.50 18.20
C ILE A 80 4.07 4.96 19.05
N LEU A 81 5.24 5.61 18.99
CA LEU A 81 6.43 5.19 19.76
C LEU A 81 6.19 5.22 21.27
N ALA A 82 5.42 6.19 21.77
CA ALA A 82 5.05 6.28 23.19
C ALA A 82 4.27 5.06 23.72
N LYS A 83 3.62 4.28 22.85
CA LYS A 83 2.93 3.04 23.24
C LYS A 83 3.87 1.89 23.54
N PHE A 84 5.13 1.97 23.12
CA PHE A 84 6.16 0.95 23.32
C PHE A 84 7.12 1.28 24.47
N SER A 85 7.04 2.49 25.01
CA SER A 85 7.84 2.97 26.14
C SER A 85 7.11 2.89 27.49
N ALA A 86 6.01 2.15 27.54
CA ALA A 86 5.22 1.85 28.73
C ALA A 86 5.39 0.37 29.07
#